data_AF-A0A346NNE5-F1
#
_entry.id   AF-A0A346NNE5-F1
#
_cell.length_a   1.000
_cell.length_b   1.000
_cell.length_c   1.000
_cell.angle_alpha   90.00
_cell.angle_beta   90.00
_cell.angle_gamma   90.00
#
_symmetry.space_group_name_H-M   'P 1'
#
loop_
_entity.id
_entity.type
_entity.pdbx_description
1 polymer ?
#
loop_
_entity_poly.entity_id
_entity_poly.type
_entity_poly.pdbx_seq_one_letter_code
_entity_poly.pdbx_strand_id
1 'polypeptide(L)'
;MQHQAKARFITAPPRLSLLEGLLVFCTAGLYLPIWFYLAVRDIKRITDDDLFPLAWTLVPLIFVVQPYALIWFSRYLRRAEKRLNIRRWPIIFEYMWMMVFFGCGVFFAAASIFEIETITKMLVSVLSIVNFMLMHKRLNRLRRRCQNEAIAIRHKGYNSMEWIVVLIFTPLIFGLFLYTYINSELHENLRSKQIFKQKQAIEQQQD
;
A
#
# COMPACT_ATOMS: atom_id res chain seq x y z
N MET A 1 -28.84 -13.90 -12.60
CA MET A 1 -27.96 -13.45 -11.51
C MET A 1 -28.67 -13.75 -10.19
N GLN A 2 -28.23 -14.76 -9.43
CA GLN A 2 -28.84 -15.09 -8.13
C GLN A 2 -28.53 -13.96 -7.12
N HIS A 3 -29.56 -13.33 -6.58
CA HIS A 3 -29.46 -12.47 -5.41
C HIS A 3 -29.01 -13.31 -4.21
N GLN A 4 -27.70 -13.45 -4.03
CA GLN A 4 -27.15 -14.05 -2.82
C GLN A 4 -27.52 -13.18 -1.63
N ALA A 5 -28.28 -13.75 -0.68
CA ALA A 5 -28.66 -13.08 0.55
C ALA A 5 -27.41 -12.53 1.25
N LYS A 6 -27.41 -11.24 1.57
CA LYS A 6 -26.33 -10.59 2.33
C LYS A 6 -26.36 -11.10 3.77
N ALA A 7 -25.20 -11.47 4.30
CA ALA A 7 -25.06 -11.81 5.71
C ALA A 7 -25.41 -10.59 6.59
N ARG A 8 -25.96 -10.84 7.79
CA ARG A 8 -26.43 -9.80 8.73
C ARG A 8 -25.31 -8.93 9.35
N PHE A 9 -24.06 -9.10 8.93
CA PHE A 9 -22.94 -8.32 9.44
C PHE A 9 -22.85 -6.98 8.72
N ILE A 10 -22.62 -5.90 9.48
CA ILE A 10 -22.48 -4.55 8.96
C ILE A 10 -20.99 -4.23 8.76
N THR A 11 -20.56 -4.09 7.51
CA THR A 11 -19.18 -3.73 7.15
C THR A 11 -19.11 -2.41 6.38
N ALA A 12 -17.91 -1.86 6.23
CA ALA A 12 -17.70 -0.75 5.31
C ALA A 12 -18.07 -1.16 3.87
N PRO A 13 -18.63 -0.25 3.05
CA PRO A 13 -19.00 -0.58 1.69
C PRO A 13 -17.76 -0.88 0.83
N PRO A 14 -17.88 -1.80 -0.14
CA PRO A 14 -16.77 -2.13 -1.04
C PRO A 14 -16.35 -0.91 -1.84
N ARG A 15 -15.04 -0.73 -1.99
CA ARG A 15 -14.45 0.40 -2.73
C ARG A 15 -13.69 -0.06 -3.96
N LEU A 16 -13.49 0.83 -4.92
CA LEU A 16 -12.61 0.53 -6.05
C LEU A 16 -11.17 0.41 -5.52
N SER A 17 -10.49 -0.71 -5.81
CA SER A 17 -9.15 -0.94 -5.27
C SER A 17 -8.12 0.07 -5.78
N LEU A 18 -8.34 0.62 -6.98
CA LEU A 18 -7.49 1.66 -7.55
C LEU A 18 -7.61 3.00 -6.81
N LEU A 19 -8.80 3.35 -6.30
CA LEU A 19 -8.95 4.54 -5.46
C LEU A 19 -8.13 4.34 -4.18
N GLU A 20 -8.31 3.22 -3.50
CA GLU A 20 -7.56 2.97 -2.27
C GLU A 20 -6.04 2.90 -2.50
N GLY A 21 -5.60 2.34 -3.63
CA GLY A 21 -4.20 2.38 -4.04
C GLY A 21 -3.70 3.81 -4.28
N LEU A 22 -4.49 4.65 -4.95
CA LEU A 22 -4.18 6.07 -5.14
C LEU A 22 -4.06 6.78 -3.79
N LEU A 23 -4.97 6.56 -2.86
CA LEU A 23 -4.92 7.17 -1.54
C LEU A 23 -3.65 6.75 -0.76
N VAL A 24 -3.26 5.48 -0.83
CA VAL A 24 -2.00 4.98 -0.26
C VAL A 24 -0.80 5.65 -0.92
N PHE A 25 -0.79 5.79 -2.26
CA PHE A 25 0.28 6.47 -2.99
C PHE A 25 0.38 7.94 -2.59
N CYS A 26 -0.74 8.68 -2.64
CA CYS A 26 -0.80 10.11 -2.31
C CYS A 26 -0.40 10.39 -0.86
N THR A 27 -0.59 9.43 0.04
CA THR A 27 -0.21 9.59 1.45
C THR A 27 1.14 8.96 1.78
N ALA A 28 1.90 8.51 0.78
CA ALA A 28 3.16 7.78 0.97
C ALA A 28 3.05 6.62 1.99
N GLY A 29 1.91 5.93 2.01
CA GLY A 29 1.65 4.83 2.94
C GLY A 29 1.07 5.22 4.29
N LEU A 30 0.94 6.52 4.62
CA LEU A 30 0.34 6.97 5.91
C LEU A 30 -1.13 6.58 6.06
N TYR A 31 -1.81 6.23 4.97
CA TYR A 31 -3.16 5.68 5.02
C TYR A 31 -3.22 4.21 5.48
N LEU A 32 -2.13 3.45 5.39
CA LEU A 32 -2.09 2.02 5.75
C LEU A 32 -2.54 1.74 7.19
N PRO A 33 -2.11 2.49 8.23
CA PRO A 33 -2.63 2.35 9.60
C PRO A 33 -4.16 2.39 9.68
N ILE A 34 -4.78 3.38 9.03
CA ILE A 34 -6.23 3.57 9.00
C ILE A 34 -6.89 2.39 8.28
N TRP A 35 -6.31 1.96 7.17
CA TRP A 35 -6.81 0.82 6.42
C TRP A 35 -6.79 -0.48 7.23
N PHE A 36 -5.69 -0.76 7.95
CA PHE A 36 -5.59 -1.96 8.80
C PHE A 36 -6.61 -1.94 9.93
N TYR A 37 -6.83 -0.78 10.57
CA TYR A 37 -7.89 -0.61 11.56
C TYR A 37 -9.26 -0.97 10.98
N LEU A 38 -9.61 -0.42 9.81
CA LEU A 38 -10.90 -0.70 9.16
C LEU A 38 -11.02 -2.17 8.76
N ALA A 39 -9.96 -2.77 8.21
CA ALA A 39 -9.94 -4.17 7.80
C ALA A 39 -10.14 -5.12 8.99
N VAL A 40 -9.40 -4.92 10.08
CA VAL A 40 -9.52 -5.75 11.28
C VAL A 40 -10.86 -5.54 11.96
N ARG A 41 -11.37 -4.31 12.01
CA ARG A 41 -12.71 -4.05 12.55
C ARG A 41 -13.80 -4.78 11.75
N ASP A 42 -13.70 -4.79 10.42
CA ASP A 42 -14.64 -5.54 9.58
C ASP A 42 -14.52 -7.06 9.82
N ILE A 43 -13.30 -7.59 9.92
CA ILE A 43 -13.05 -9.00 10.24
C ILE A 43 -13.63 -9.36 11.61
N LYS A 44 -13.37 -8.54 12.64
CA LYS A 44 -13.91 -8.68 13.99
C LYS A 44 -15.42 -8.81 13.99
N ARG A 45 -16.12 -7.93 13.27
CA ARG A 45 -17.59 -7.95 13.17
C ARG A 45 -18.14 -9.25 12.56
N ILE A 46 -17.36 -9.96 11.75
CA ILE A 46 -17.77 -11.20 11.10
C ILE A 46 -17.42 -12.42 11.96
N THR A 47 -16.21 -12.44 12.52
CA THR A 47 -15.70 -13.59 13.27
C THR A 47 -16.08 -13.59 14.74
N ASP A 48 -16.49 -12.44 15.28
CA ASP A 48 -16.77 -12.27 16.71
C ASP A 48 -15.57 -12.68 17.60
N ASP A 49 -14.35 -12.55 17.06
CA ASP A 49 -13.11 -12.80 17.79
C ASP A 49 -12.73 -11.57 18.63
N ASP A 50 -12.00 -11.78 19.73
CA ASP A 50 -11.39 -10.73 20.56
C ASP A 50 -10.19 -10.06 19.86
N LEU A 51 -10.48 -9.42 18.73
CA LEU A 51 -9.55 -8.56 18.02
C LEU A 51 -9.58 -7.16 18.63
N PHE A 52 -8.40 -6.55 18.78
CA PHE A 52 -8.25 -5.15 19.17
C PHE A 52 -7.80 -4.33 17.95
N PRO A 53 -8.72 -3.73 17.16
CA PRO A 53 -8.39 -3.09 15.88
C PRO A 53 -7.36 -1.97 16.00
N LEU A 54 -7.29 -1.32 17.17
CA LEU A 54 -6.37 -0.22 17.41
C LEU A 54 -4.91 -0.69 17.48
N ALA A 55 -4.62 -1.93 17.91
CA ALA A 55 -3.24 -2.46 17.83
C ALA A 55 -2.77 -2.65 16.37
N TRP A 56 -3.70 -2.85 15.43
CA TRP A 56 -3.36 -3.11 14.04
C TRP A 56 -2.96 -1.86 13.24
N THR A 57 -3.21 -0.66 13.77
CA THR A 57 -2.72 0.59 13.14
C THR A 57 -1.20 0.69 13.18
N LEU A 58 -0.56 0.04 14.16
CA LEU A 58 0.90 0.07 14.35
C LEU A 58 1.64 -0.93 13.45
N VAL A 59 0.95 -1.97 12.96
CA VAL A 59 1.55 -3.03 12.12
C VAL A 59 2.28 -2.48 10.89
N PRO A 60 1.71 -1.57 10.07
CA PRO A 60 2.45 -1.01 8.94
C PRO A 60 3.65 -0.16 9.35
N LEU A 61 3.73 0.31 10.61
CA LEU A 61 4.83 1.17 11.10
C LEU A 61 5.97 0.35 11.75
N ILE A 62 5.66 -0.80 12.34
CA ILE A 62 6.63 -1.61 13.10
C ILE A 62 6.99 -2.88 12.30
N PHE A 63 8.00 -2.78 11.44
CA PHE A 63 8.40 -3.88 10.54
C PHE A 63 8.78 -5.17 11.27
N VAL A 64 9.39 -5.11 12.46
CA VAL A 64 9.77 -6.29 13.26
C VAL A 64 8.55 -7.16 13.62
N VAL A 65 7.40 -6.53 13.84
CA VAL A 65 6.17 -7.23 14.25
C VAL A 65 5.37 -7.71 13.04
N GLN A 66 5.61 -7.17 11.85
CA GLN A 66 4.88 -7.50 10.62
C GLN A 66 4.82 -9.00 10.28
N PRO A 67 5.90 -9.79 10.29
CA PRO A 67 5.80 -11.19 9.86
C PRO A 67 4.81 -11.97 10.72
N TYR A 68 4.84 -11.76 12.04
CA TYR A 68 3.87 -12.37 12.95
C TYR A 68 2.47 -11.79 12.72
N ALA A 69 2.30 -10.47 12.78
CA ALA A 69 1.01 -9.82 12.62
C ALA A 69 0.31 -10.22 11.30
N LEU A 70 1.02 -10.30 10.18
CA LEU A 70 0.43 -10.67 8.90
C LEU A 70 -0.03 -12.14 8.85
N ILE A 71 0.68 -13.06 9.50
CA ILE A 71 0.24 -14.45 9.67
C ILE A 71 -1.08 -14.50 10.43
N TRP A 72 -1.16 -13.80 11.56
CA TRP A 72 -2.38 -13.70 12.35
C TRP A 72 -3.51 -13.08 11.54
N PHE A 73 -3.25 -11.97 10.84
CA PHE A 73 -4.23 -11.28 10.00
C PHE A 73 -4.84 -12.22 8.96
N SER A 74 -4.02 -13.00 8.26
CA SER A 74 -4.51 -13.93 7.24
C SER A 74 -5.25 -15.13 7.83
N ARG A 75 -4.93 -15.55 9.07
CA ARG A 75 -5.73 -16.56 9.79
C ARG A 75 -7.12 -16.02 10.14
N TYR A 76 -7.23 -14.78 10.64
CA TYR A 76 -8.51 -14.15 10.94
C TYR A 76 -9.32 -13.89 9.67
N LEU A 77 -8.68 -13.41 8.60
CA LEU A 77 -9.33 -13.20 7.31
C LEU A 77 -9.86 -14.52 6.72
N ARG A 78 -9.11 -15.62 6.81
CA ARG A 78 -9.59 -16.95 6.40
C ARG A 78 -10.78 -17.44 7.21
N ARG A 79 -10.81 -17.16 8.52
CA ARG A 79 -11.97 -17.46 9.38
C ARG A 79 -13.20 -16.68 8.94
N ALA A 80 -13.05 -15.39 8.64
CA ALA A 80 -14.12 -14.55 8.14
C ALA A 80 -14.63 -15.03 6.76
N GLU A 81 -13.72 -15.37 5.85
CA GLU A 81 -14.06 -15.95 4.54
C GLU A 81 -14.78 -17.30 4.69
N LYS A 82 -14.40 -18.14 5.65
CA LYS A 82 -15.07 -19.41 5.95
C LYS A 82 -16.49 -19.18 6.48
N ARG A 83 -16.69 -18.23 7.40
CA ARG A 83 -18.04 -17.88 7.92
C ARG A 83 -18.97 -17.36 6.84
N LEU A 84 -18.45 -16.65 5.85
CA LEU A 84 -19.23 -16.10 4.73
C LEU A 84 -19.29 -17.02 3.50
N ASN A 85 -18.73 -18.23 3.59
CA ASN A 85 -18.63 -19.20 2.49
C ASN A 85 -18.06 -18.61 1.18
N ILE A 86 -16.95 -17.88 1.30
CA ILE A 86 -16.26 -17.20 0.17
C ILE A 86 -15.06 -18.02 -0.28
N ARG A 87 -14.75 -17.95 -1.59
CA ARG A 87 -13.52 -18.53 -2.16
C ARG A 87 -12.27 -17.90 -1.53
N ARG A 88 -11.56 -18.71 -0.75
CA ARG A 88 -10.28 -18.40 -0.11
C ARG A 88 -9.15 -18.31 -1.12
N TRP A 89 -8.08 -17.59 -0.76
CA TRP A 89 -6.81 -17.69 -1.49
C TRP A 89 -6.11 -19.01 -1.16
N PRO A 90 -5.36 -19.60 -2.10
CA PRO A 90 -4.47 -20.70 -1.79
C PRO A 90 -3.38 -20.21 -0.84
N ILE A 91 -2.92 -21.08 0.06
CA ILE A 91 -1.97 -20.75 1.13
C ILE A 91 -0.69 -20.13 0.57
N ILE A 92 -0.19 -20.64 -0.55
CA ILE A 92 1.03 -20.15 -1.20
C ILE A 92 0.92 -18.68 -1.61
N PHE A 93 -0.25 -18.26 -2.09
CA PHE A 93 -0.48 -16.88 -2.53
C PHE A 93 -0.59 -15.93 -1.33
N GLU A 94 -1.05 -16.41 -0.18
CA GLU A 94 -1.02 -15.62 1.07
C GLU A 94 0.42 -15.38 1.52
N TYR A 95 1.25 -16.42 1.57
CA TYR A 95 2.66 -16.25 1.96
C TYR A 95 3.42 -15.38 0.97
N MET A 96 3.20 -15.54 -0.33
CA MET A 96 3.80 -14.68 -1.35
C MET A 96 3.41 -13.21 -1.14
N TRP A 97 2.13 -12.92 -0.88
CA TRP A 97 1.67 -11.57 -0.57
C TRP A 97 2.34 -10.99 0.69
N MET A 98 2.46 -11.80 1.76
CA MET A 98 3.12 -11.38 3.01
C MET A 98 4.61 -11.09 2.78
N MET A 99 5.30 -11.95 2.05
CA MET A 99 6.72 -11.79 1.72
C MET A 99 6.97 -10.52 0.93
N VAL A 100 6.12 -10.23 -0.07
CA VAL A 100 6.21 -8.98 -0.84
C VAL A 100 5.91 -7.77 0.05
N PHE A 101 4.87 -7.82 0.88
CA PHE A 101 4.51 -6.70 1.77
C PHE A 101 5.63 -6.38 2.75
N PHE A 102 6.13 -7.42 3.45
CA PHE A 102 7.22 -7.30 4.40
C PHE A 102 8.52 -6.88 3.71
N GLY A 103 8.84 -7.47 2.55
CA GLY A 103 10.02 -7.14 1.75
C GLY A 103 10.04 -5.68 1.30
N CYS A 104 8.91 -5.13 0.85
CA CYS A 104 8.81 -3.70 0.55
C CYS A 104 9.06 -2.84 1.81
N GLY A 105 8.53 -3.24 2.97
CA GLY A 105 8.77 -2.53 4.23
C GLY A 105 10.25 -2.52 4.64
N VAL A 106 10.91 -3.69 4.57
CA VAL A 106 12.35 -3.82 4.82
C VAL A 106 13.17 -3.01 3.84
N PHE A 107 12.79 -3.02 2.55
CA PHE A 107 13.46 -2.21 1.53
C PHE A 107 13.39 -0.72 1.88
N PHE A 108 12.22 -0.17 2.23
CA PHE A 108 12.12 1.24 2.58
C PHE A 108 12.85 1.59 3.88
N ALA A 109 12.91 0.67 4.84
CA ALA A 109 13.72 0.84 6.05
C ALA A 109 15.23 0.82 5.75
N ALA A 110 15.68 0.00 4.81
CA ALA A 110 17.08 0.01 4.38
C ALA A 110 17.40 1.26 3.53
N ALA A 111 16.47 1.67 2.67
CA ALA A 111 16.62 2.83 1.80
C ALA A 111 16.66 4.18 2.54
N SER A 112 16.31 4.21 3.83
CA SER A 112 16.49 5.40 4.68
C SER A 112 17.90 5.51 5.26
N ILE A 113 18.66 4.40 5.27
CA ILE A 113 20.04 4.32 5.75
C ILE A 113 21.01 4.35 4.58
N PHE A 114 20.68 3.67 3.49
CA PHE A 114 21.50 3.57 2.29
C PHE A 114 20.99 4.50 1.19
N GLU A 115 21.92 5.15 0.48
CA GLU A 115 21.63 5.90 -0.73
C GLU A 115 21.27 4.94 -1.87
N ILE A 116 19.97 4.65 -1.99
CA ILE A 116 19.41 3.88 -3.11
C ILE A 116 18.87 4.84 -4.17
N GLU A 117 19.08 4.47 -5.43
CA GLU A 117 18.59 5.17 -6.61
C GLU A 117 17.07 5.41 -6.56
N THR A 118 16.67 6.60 -7.00
CA THR A 118 15.27 7.05 -7.00
C THR A 118 14.36 6.13 -7.81
N ILE A 119 14.83 5.63 -8.96
CA ILE A 119 14.05 4.73 -9.82
C ILE A 119 13.75 3.42 -9.10
N THR A 120 14.71 2.83 -8.39
CA THR A 120 14.48 1.61 -7.60
C THR A 120 13.45 1.86 -6.51
N LYS A 121 13.54 3.00 -5.80
CA LYS A 121 12.54 3.39 -4.78
C LYS A 121 11.14 3.48 -5.38
N MET A 122 10.99 4.09 -6.56
CA MET A 122 9.71 4.18 -7.27
C MET A 122 9.15 2.81 -7.65
N LEU A 123 9.97 1.93 -8.23
CA LEU A 123 9.54 0.59 -8.62
C LEU A 123 9.03 -0.21 -7.42
N VAL A 124 9.74 -0.14 -6.29
CA VAL A 124 9.30 -0.80 -5.04
C VAL A 124 8.03 -0.15 -4.47
N SER A 125 7.87 1.18 -4.59
CA SER A 125 6.62 1.85 -4.20
C SER A 125 5.44 1.35 -5.03
N VAL A 126 5.58 1.25 -6.36
CA VAL A 126 4.55 0.72 -7.25
C VAL A 126 4.22 -0.72 -6.91
N LEU A 127 5.24 -1.56 -6.69
CA LEU A 127 5.06 -2.95 -6.26
C LEU A 127 4.27 -3.03 -4.93
N SER A 128 4.61 -2.20 -3.95
CA SER A 128 3.90 -2.11 -2.67
C SER A 128 2.42 -1.75 -2.84
N ILE A 129 2.12 -0.79 -3.71
CA ILE A 129 0.74 -0.35 -4.01
C ILE A 129 -0.05 -1.47 -4.69
N VAL A 130 0.52 -2.10 -5.71
CA VAL A 130 -0.11 -3.24 -6.39
C VAL A 130 -0.39 -4.37 -5.40
N ASN A 131 0.58 -4.68 -4.53
CA ASN A 131 0.44 -5.68 -3.50
C ASN A 131 -0.68 -5.34 -2.50
N PHE A 132 -0.77 -4.07 -2.07
CA PHE A 132 -1.87 -3.57 -1.25
C PHE A 132 -3.23 -3.70 -1.97
N MET A 133 -3.31 -3.31 -3.24
CA MET A 133 -4.54 -3.37 -4.04
C MET A 133 -5.07 -4.81 -4.14
N LEU A 134 -4.19 -5.81 -4.27
CA LEU A 134 -4.58 -7.22 -4.27
C LEU A 134 -5.27 -7.62 -2.95
N MET A 135 -4.71 -7.23 -1.81
CA MET A 135 -5.32 -7.51 -0.51
C MET A 135 -6.63 -6.74 -0.31
N HIS A 136 -6.68 -5.48 -0.71
CA HIS A 136 -7.91 -4.71 -0.63
C HIS A 136 -9.01 -5.30 -1.52
N LYS A 137 -8.68 -5.80 -2.73
CA LYS A 137 -9.62 -6.54 -3.58
C LYS A 137 -10.14 -7.79 -2.88
N ARG A 138 -9.29 -8.53 -2.16
CA ARG A 138 -9.69 -9.69 -1.35
C ARG A 138 -10.69 -9.28 -0.26
N LEU A 139 -10.39 -8.22 0.50
CA LEU A 139 -11.26 -7.69 1.55
C LEU A 139 -12.61 -7.20 0.98
N ASN A 140 -12.61 -6.59 -0.20
CA ASN A 140 -13.85 -6.19 -0.86
C ASN A 140 -14.75 -7.36 -1.25
N ARG A 141 -14.20 -8.54 -1.57
CA ARG A 141 -15.03 -9.73 -1.80
C ARG A 141 -15.81 -10.12 -0.55
N LEU A 142 -15.20 -9.93 0.62
CA LEU A 142 -15.83 -10.14 1.92
C LEU A 142 -16.91 -9.08 2.19
N ARG A 143 -16.61 -7.78 2.02
CA ARG A 143 -17.58 -6.69 2.17
C ARG A 143 -18.79 -6.82 1.23
N ARG A 144 -18.61 -7.35 0.03
CA ARG A 144 -19.72 -7.60 -0.92
C ARG A 144 -20.74 -8.63 -0.42
N ARG A 145 -20.37 -9.51 0.52
CA ARG A 145 -21.27 -10.51 1.12
C ARG A 145 -21.95 -10.04 2.40
N CYS A 146 -21.59 -8.88 2.91
CA CYS A 146 -22.13 -8.29 4.13
C CYS A 146 -23.15 -7.19 3.80
N GLN A 147 -23.93 -6.79 4.81
CA GLN A 147 -24.64 -5.52 4.77
C GLN A 147 -23.61 -4.38 4.85
N ASN A 148 -23.84 -3.33 4.08
CA ASN A 148 -22.88 -2.25 3.93
C ASN A 148 -23.51 -0.97 4.44
N GLU A 149 -22.87 -0.35 5.42
CA GLU A 149 -23.29 0.94 5.95
C GLU A 149 -22.14 1.94 5.75
N ALA A 150 -22.46 3.06 5.11
CA ALA A 150 -21.49 4.12 4.89
C ALA A 150 -21.32 4.91 6.19
N ILE A 151 -20.09 4.93 6.71
CA ILE A 151 -19.76 5.67 7.94
C ILE A 151 -19.78 7.19 7.71
N ALA A 152 -19.64 7.63 6.46
CA ALA A 152 -19.69 9.03 6.06
C ALA A 152 -20.35 9.13 4.67
N ILE A 153 -20.92 10.30 4.36
CA ILE A 153 -21.44 10.61 3.02
C ILE A 153 -20.26 10.59 2.04
N ARG A 154 -20.42 9.88 0.92
CA ARG A 154 -19.36 9.68 -0.07
C ARG A 154 -19.79 10.19 -1.43
N HIS A 155 -18.88 10.89 -2.10
CA HIS A 155 -19.05 11.39 -3.46
C HIS A 155 -18.02 10.72 -4.35
N LYS A 156 -18.48 9.90 -5.31
CA LYS A 156 -17.62 9.16 -6.27
C LYS A 156 -16.55 8.25 -5.61
N GLY A 157 -16.85 7.67 -4.45
CA GLY A 157 -16.03 6.67 -3.77
C GLY A 157 -15.24 7.16 -2.54
N TYR A 158 -14.95 8.47 -2.47
CA TYR A 158 -14.28 9.11 -1.34
C TYR A 158 -15.21 10.00 -0.52
N ASN A 159 -14.85 10.23 0.74
CA ASN A 159 -15.40 11.32 1.56
C ASN A 159 -14.71 12.65 1.19
N SER A 160 -15.32 13.79 1.52
CA SER A 160 -14.76 15.14 1.29
C SER A 160 -13.34 15.29 1.85
N MET A 161 -13.06 14.75 3.05
CA MET A 161 -11.71 14.74 3.61
C MET A 161 -10.71 13.91 2.79
N GLU A 162 -11.11 12.73 2.31
CA GLU A 162 -10.26 11.88 1.46
C GLU A 162 -9.97 12.61 0.12
N TRP A 163 -10.95 13.34 -0.43
CA TRP A 163 -10.76 14.18 -1.62
C TRP A 163 -9.78 15.32 -1.39
N ILE A 164 -9.89 16.03 -0.25
CA ILE A 164 -8.95 17.11 0.11
C ILE A 164 -7.52 16.56 0.16
N VAL A 165 -7.32 15.41 0.81
CA VAL A 165 -6.01 14.75 0.87
C VAL A 165 -5.50 14.40 -0.53
N VAL A 166 -6.32 13.77 -1.37
CA VAL A 166 -5.90 13.43 -2.74
C VAL A 166 -5.57 14.69 -3.55
N LEU A 167 -6.40 15.72 -3.50
CA LEU A 167 -6.20 16.95 -4.28
C LEU A 167 -4.96 17.74 -3.85
N ILE A 168 -4.60 17.73 -2.56
CA ILE A 168 -3.43 18.45 -2.05
C ILE A 168 -2.15 17.62 -2.22
N PHE A 169 -2.17 16.34 -1.81
CA PHE A 169 -0.95 15.55 -1.77
C PHE A 169 -0.55 14.97 -3.12
N THR A 170 -1.48 14.72 -4.05
CA THR A 170 -1.14 14.26 -5.40
C THR A 170 -0.20 15.23 -6.14
N PRO A 171 -0.53 16.53 -6.29
CA PRO A 171 0.36 17.47 -6.97
C PRO A 171 1.66 17.69 -6.20
N LEU A 172 1.64 17.63 -4.86
CA LEU A 172 2.83 17.78 -4.03
C LEU A 172 3.81 16.62 -4.25
N ILE A 173 3.31 15.37 -4.21
CA ILE A 173 4.11 14.18 -4.49
C ILE A 173 4.60 14.19 -5.95
N PHE A 174 3.73 14.56 -6.90
CA PHE A 174 4.12 14.66 -8.30
C PHE A 174 5.20 15.74 -8.52
N GLY A 175 5.08 16.89 -7.86
CA GLY A 175 6.09 17.95 -7.90
C GLY A 175 7.43 17.54 -7.30
N LEU A 176 7.41 16.87 -6.14
CA LEU A 176 8.62 16.28 -5.54
C LEU A 176 9.27 15.25 -6.47
N PHE A 177 8.46 14.41 -7.12
CA PHE A 177 8.96 13.46 -8.11
C PHE A 177 9.56 14.14 -9.32
N LEU A 178 8.90 15.14 -9.89
CA LEU A 178 9.41 15.88 -11.04
C LEU A 178 10.73 16.58 -10.68
N TYR A 179 10.78 17.21 -9.51
CA TYR A 179 11.95 17.90 -9.01
C TYR A 179 13.13 16.94 -8.82
N THR A 180 12.90 15.80 -8.15
CA THR A 180 13.95 14.79 -7.93
C THR A 180 14.41 14.15 -9.23
N TYR A 181 13.51 13.89 -10.17
CA TYR A 181 13.85 13.37 -11.49
C TYR A 181 14.74 14.34 -12.28
N ILE A 182 14.32 15.60 -12.40
CA ILE A 182 15.08 16.64 -13.12
C ILE A 182 16.45 16.84 -12.48
N ASN A 183 16.52 16.88 -11.15
CA ASN A 183 17.78 17.11 -10.44
C ASN A 183 18.74 15.91 -10.55
N SER A 184 18.20 14.68 -10.57
CA SER A 184 19.00 13.46 -10.80
C SER A 184 19.63 13.46 -12.19
N GLU A 185 18.84 13.76 -13.23
CA GLU A 185 19.31 13.82 -14.60
C GLU A 185 20.33 14.95 -14.81
N LEU A 186 20.14 16.09 -14.14
CA LEU A 186 21.08 17.21 -14.18
C LEU A 186 22.44 16.83 -13.56
N HIS A 187 22.43 16.18 -12.39
CA HIS A 187 23.66 15.75 -11.73
C HIS A 187 24.45 14.71 -12.53
N GLU A 188 23.77 13.76 -13.16
CA GLU A 188 24.41 12.75 -14.00
C GLU A 188 25.06 13.37 -15.25
N ASN A 189 24.36 14.30 -15.90
CA ASN A 189 24.87 15.05 -17.05
C ASN A 189 26.05 15.97 -16.72
N LEU A 190 26.08 16.57 -15.52
CA LEU A 190 27.21 17.38 -15.08
C LEU A 190 28.44 16.50 -14.80
N ARG A 191 28.23 15.35 -14.15
CA ARG A 191 29.32 14.41 -13.83
C ARG A 191 29.94 13.82 -15.09
N SER A 192 29.13 13.42 -16.08
CA SER A 192 29.63 12.88 -17.35
C SER A 192 30.45 13.91 -18.14
N LYS A 193 29.99 15.17 -18.18
CA LYS A 193 30.74 16.28 -18.79
C LYS A 193 32.07 16.56 -18.10
N GLN A 194 32.13 16.49 -16.77
CA GLN A 194 33.37 16.66 -16.01
C GLN A 194 34.38 15.54 -16.32
N ILE A 195 33.93 14.28 -16.33
CA ILE A 195 34.78 13.12 -16.65
C ILE A 195 35.33 13.23 -18.08
N PHE A 196 34.50 13.64 -19.04
CA PHE A 196 34.94 13.82 -20.42
C PHE A 196 36.01 14.91 -20.57
N LYS A 197 35.80 16.08 -19.94
CA LYS A 197 36.81 17.16 -19.92
C LYS A 197 38.12 16.71 -19.27
N GLN A 198 38.04 15.93 -18.19
CA GLN A 198 39.21 15.44 -17.48
C GLN A 198 40.02 14.43 -18.34
N LYS A 199 39.34 13.57 -19.11
CA LYS A 199 40.00 12.67 -20.07
C LYS A 199 40.73 13.42 -21.18
N GLN A 200 40.07 14.43 -21.78
CA GLN A 200 40.71 15.25 -22.83
C GLN A 200 41.94 16.00 -22.30
N ALA A 201 41.89 16.50 -21.06
CA ALA A 201 43.03 17.18 -20.44
C ALA A 201 44.22 16.23 -20.17
N ILE A 202 43.95 14.95 -19.88
CA ILE A 202 45.00 13.93 -19.69
C ILE A 202 45.63 13.54 -21.03
N GLU A 203 44.81 13.34 -22.08
CA GLU A 203 45.30 13.02 -23.43
C GLU A 203 46.19 14.14 -23.99
N GLN A 204 45.80 15.41 -23.80
CA GLN A 204 46.60 16.57 -24.21
C GLN A 204 47.91 16.78 -23.44
N GLN A 205 48.08 16.13 -22.27
CA GLN A 205 49.34 16.17 -21.52
C GLN A 205 50.28 15.01 -21.86
N GLN A 206 49.80 14.00 -22.61
CA GLN A 206 50.57 12.84 -23.03
C GLN A 206 51.12 12.95 -24.46
N ASP A 207 50.60 13.88 -25.26
CA ASP A 207 51.11 14.29 -26.57
C ASP A 207 52.12 15.45 -26.45
#